data_AF-A0A5E4KXF0-F1
#
_entry.id   AF-A0A5E4KXF0-F1
#
_cell.length_a   1.000
_cell.length_b   1.000
_cell.length_c   1.000
_cell.angle_alpha   90.00
_cell.angle_beta   90.00
_cell.angle_gamma   90.00
#
_symmetry.space_group_name_H-M   'P 1'
#
loop_
_entity.id
_entity.type
_entity.pdbx_description
1 polymer ?
#
loop_
_entity_poly.entity_id
_entity_poly.type
_entity_poly.pdbx_seq_one_letter_code
_entity_poly.pdbx_strand_id
1 'polypeptide(L)'
;MNDLTLYTLAVDRNNEHVAHLYSELHPAIMKLIEHVIIECNKTGVKTSICGQAGSNPKVAKRLVELGITSISANIDAVEVVREMVARTEMQLVLKGARERK
;
A
#
# COMPACT_ATOMS: atom_id res chain seq x y z
N MET A 1 8.66 1.89 -0.91
CA MET A 1 8.42 2.20 0.52
C MET A 1 9.71 2.38 1.29
N ASN A 2 10.73 1.56 1.05
CA ASN A 2 12.06 1.67 1.66
C ASN A 2 12.55 3.11 1.90
N ASP A 3 12.82 3.89 0.84
CA ASP A 3 13.40 5.22 1.00
C ASP A 3 12.46 6.19 1.73
N LEU A 4 11.16 6.13 1.43
CA LEU A 4 10.15 6.93 2.13
C LEU A 4 10.21 6.67 3.64
N THR A 5 10.36 5.42 4.06
CA THR A 5 10.49 5.04 5.47
C THR A 5 11.80 5.54 6.07
N LEU A 6 12.94 5.35 5.38
CA LEU A 6 14.26 5.81 5.85
C LEU A 6 14.27 7.33 6.08
N TYR A 7 13.78 8.11 5.12
CA TYR A 7 13.76 9.56 5.21
C TYR A 7 12.72 10.09 6.20
N THR A 8 11.53 9.47 6.27
CA THR A 8 10.47 9.94 7.17
C THR A 8 10.77 9.60 8.63
N LEU A 9 11.33 8.42 8.91
CA LEU A 9 11.68 8.01 10.28
C LEU A 9 13.07 8.48 10.69
N ALA A 10 13.89 8.98 9.76
CA ALA A 10 15.30 9.30 9.97
C ALA A 10 16.09 8.11 10.55
N VAL A 11 15.82 6.91 10.03
CA VAL A 11 16.46 5.65 10.47
C VAL A 11 17.25 5.06 9.32
N ASP A 12 18.48 4.64 9.59
CA ASP A 12 19.26 3.79 8.68
C ASP A 12 19.06 2.31 9.06
N ARG A 13 18.51 1.52 8.14
CA ARG A 13 18.25 0.08 8.35
C ARG A 13 19.53 -0.76 8.46
N ASN A 14 20.68 -0.24 8.01
CA ASN A 14 21.97 -0.92 8.11
C ASN A 14 22.72 -0.57 9.40
N ASN A 15 22.22 0.39 10.18
CA ASN A 15 22.80 0.76 11.46
C ASN A 15 22.17 -0.08 12.57
N GLU A 16 22.92 -1.04 13.11
CA GLU A 16 22.45 -1.99 14.13
C GLU A 16 21.86 -1.32 15.37
N HIS A 17 22.31 -0.10 15.71
CA HIS A 17 21.79 0.65 16.86
C HIS A 17 20.34 1.14 16.67
N VAL A 18 19.89 1.32 15.43
CA VAL A 18 18.57 1.92 15.12
C VAL A 18 17.72 1.11 14.15
N ALA A 19 18.26 0.04 13.56
CA ALA A 19 17.56 -0.78 12.58
C ALA A 19 16.21 -1.33 13.09
N HIS A 20 16.10 -1.59 14.40
CA HIS A 20 14.86 -2.05 15.03
C HIS A 20 13.71 -1.02 15.01
N LEU A 21 14.00 0.27 14.77
CA LEU A 21 13.00 1.32 14.62
C LEU A 21 12.44 1.39 13.18
N TYR A 22 13.08 0.71 12.22
CA TYR A 22 12.61 0.68 10.85
C TYR A 22 11.33 -0.15 10.73
N SER A 23 10.25 0.48 10.27
CA SER A 23 9.01 -0.21 9.98
C SER A 23 8.29 0.43 8.81
N GLU A 24 8.17 -0.32 7.71
CA GLU A 24 7.37 0.10 6.55
C GLU A 24 5.88 0.23 6.89
N LEU A 25 5.41 -0.48 7.93
CA LEU A 25 4.02 -0.43 8.39
C LEU A 25 3.80 0.62 9.48
N HIS A 26 4.78 1.48 9.73
CA HIS A 26 4.64 2.55 10.71
C HIS A 26 3.45 3.46 10.33
N PRO A 27 2.56 3.83 11.28
CA PRO A 27 1.34 4.60 10.98
C PRO A 27 1.59 5.91 10.23
N ALA A 28 2.71 6.59 10.48
CA ALA A 28 3.08 7.81 9.75
C ALA A 28 3.32 7.54 8.26
N ILE A 29 3.97 6.41 7.91
CA ILE A 29 4.25 6.04 6.52
C ILE A 29 2.95 5.69 5.79
N MET A 30 2.08 4.91 6.46
CA MET A 30 0.77 4.56 5.90
C MET A 30 -0.10 5.79 5.65
N LYS A 31 -0.09 6.78 6.55
CA LYS A 31 -0.78 8.06 6.35
C LYS A 31 -0.24 8.85 5.16
N LEU A 32 1.08 8.88 4.97
CA LEU A 32 1.69 9.56 3.83
C LEU A 32 1.30 8.90 2.50
N ILE A 33 1.33 7.56 2.45
CA ILE A 33 0.91 6.81 1.26
C ILE A 33 -0.58 7.07 0.95
N GLU A 34 -1.44 7.01 1.98
CA GLU A 34 -2.85 7.31 1.85
C GLU A 34 -3.09 8.73 1.30
N HIS A 35 -2.39 9.72 1.85
CA HIS A 35 -2.47 11.10 1.39
C HIS A 35 -2.10 11.21 -0.10
N VAL A 36 -0.96 10.65 -0.51
CA VAL A 36 -0.51 10.70 -1.92
C VAL A 36 -1.52 10.04 -2.85
N ILE A 37 -2.03 8.86 -2.51
CA ILE A 37 -3.02 8.16 -3.34
C ILE A 37 -4.28 8.99 -3.50
N ILE A 38 -4.81 9.54 -2.41
CA ILE A 38 -6.03 10.34 -2.42
C ILE A 38 -5.85 11.61 -3.28
N GLU A 39 -4.75 12.34 -3.12
CA GLU A 39 -4.49 13.55 -3.92
C GLU A 39 -4.30 13.23 -5.41
N CYS A 40 -3.54 12.18 -5.74
CA CYS A 40 -3.38 11.75 -7.12
C CYS A 40 -4.71 11.32 -7.76
N ASN A 41 -5.58 10.65 -7.02
CA ASN A 41 -6.90 10.24 -7.51
C ASN A 41 -7.79 11.46 -7.84
N LYS A 42 -7.71 12.55 -7.05
CA LYS A 42 -8.43 13.81 -7.34
C LYS A 42 -7.98 14.45 -8.65
N THR A 43 -6.71 14.29 -9.02
CA THR A 43 -6.12 14.88 -10.23
C THR A 43 -6.04 13.91 -11.41
N GLY A 44 -6.53 12.67 -11.26
CA GLY A 44 -6.46 11.63 -12.30
C GLY A 44 -5.04 11.11 -12.57
N VAL A 45 -4.10 11.30 -11.64
CA VAL A 45 -2.73 10.80 -11.74
C VAL A 45 -2.67 9.37 -11.21
N LYS A 46 -2.05 8.47 -11.98
CA LYS A 46 -1.89 7.07 -11.59
C LYS A 46 -0.85 6.92 -10.47
N THR A 47 -1.13 6.06 -9.51
CA THR A 47 -0.22 5.73 -8.42
C THR A 47 0.16 4.26 -8.43
N SER A 48 1.43 3.98 -8.16
CA SER A 48 1.97 2.63 -8.07
C SER A 48 2.81 2.49 -6.81
N ILE A 49 2.80 1.30 -6.22
CA ILE A 49 3.70 0.97 -5.11
C ILE A 49 4.59 -0.20 -5.48
N CYS A 50 5.86 -0.11 -5.08
CA CYS A 50 6.83 -1.17 -5.16
C CYS A 50 7.52 -1.38 -3.80
N GLY A 51 8.04 -2.59 -3.62
CA GLY A 51 8.76 -3.02 -2.41
C GLY A 51 8.00 -4.04 -1.58
N GLN A 52 8.63 -4.48 -0.50
CA GLN A 52 8.20 -5.62 0.31
C GLN A 52 6.80 -5.42 0.91
N ALA A 53 6.46 -4.20 1.33
CA ALA A 53 5.12 -3.90 1.81
C ALA A 53 4.00 -4.14 0.77
N GLY A 54 4.27 -3.96 -0.53
CA GLY A 54 3.30 -4.28 -1.60
C GLY A 54 3.02 -5.79 -1.71
N SER A 55 3.95 -6.62 -1.26
CA SER A 55 3.80 -8.08 -1.18
C SER A 55 2.96 -8.55 0.01
N ASN A 56 2.56 -7.65 0.92
CA ASN A 56 1.72 -8.01 2.06
C ASN A 56 0.22 -7.89 1.69
N PRO A 57 -0.57 -8.99 1.76
CA PRO A 57 -1.99 -8.95 1.38
C PRO A 57 -2.82 -7.93 2.18
N LYS A 58 -2.52 -7.71 3.47
CA LYS A 58 -3.26 -6.71 4.27
C LYS A 58 -3.01 -5.30 3.77
N VAL A 59 -1.78 -5.00 3.35
CA VAL A 59 -1.40 -3.72 2.75
C VAL A 59 -2.07 -3.60 1.38
N ALA A 60 -1.99 -4.64 0.54
CA ALA A 60 -2.61 -4.65 -0.78
C ALA A 60 -4.12 -4.35 -0.70
N LYS A 61 -4.84 -5.00 0.23
CA LYS A 61 -6.25 -4.70 0.50
C LYS A 61 -6.47 -3.21 0.80
N ARG A 62 -5.70 -2.64 1.73
CA ARG A 62 -5.84 -1.22 2.10
C ARG A 62 -5.55 -0.30 0.91
N LEU A 63 -4.54 -0.60 0.10
CA LEU A 63 -4.19 0.21 -1.08
C LEU A 63 -5.31 0.17 -2.14
N VAL A 64 -5.94 -0.99 -2.36
CA VAL A 64 -7.10 -1.12 -3.24
C VAL A 64 -8.28 -0.31 -2.72
N GLU A 65 -8.57 -0.37 -1.42
CA GLU A 65 -9.61 0.46 -0.78
C GLU A 65 -9.37 1.96 -0.96
N LEU A 66 -8.10 2.38 -1.03
CA LEU A 66 -7.69 3.76 -1.28
C LEU A 66 -7.71 4.14 -2.78
N GLY A 67 -7.86 3.17 -3.67
CA GLY A 67 -7.89 3.38 -5.12
C GLY A 67 -6.51 3.49 -5.75
N ILE A 68 -5.53 2.71 -5.29
CA ILE A 68 -4.24 2.60 -5.99
C ILE A 68 -4.41 2.08 -7.43
N THR A 69 -3.56 2.50 -8.37
CA THR A 69 -3.63 2.04 -9.76
C THR A 69 -2.88 0.73 -10.01
N SER A 70 -1.75 0.49 -9.35
CA SER A 70 -1.00 -0.76 -9.49
C SER A 70 -0.15 -1.12 -8.27
N ILE A 71 0.05 -2.41 -8.06
CA ILE A 71 0.89 -2.96 -7.00
C ILE A 71 1.94 -3.87 -7.64
N SER A 72 3.22 -3.61 -7.35
CA SER A 72 4.32 -4.51 -7.67
C SER A 72 4.63 -5.36 -6.43
N ALA A 73 4.53 -6.68 -6.58
CA ALA A 73 4.79 -7.66 -5.54
C ALA A 73 5.96 -8.57 -5.94
N ASN A 74 6.62 -9.16 -4.95
CA ASN A 74 7.63 -10.20 -5.17
C ASN A 74 6.98 -11.46 -5.75
N ILE A 75 7.76 -12.21 -6.53
CA ILE A 75 7.29 -13.40 -7.26
C ILE A 75 6.61 -14.45 -6.36
N ASP A 76 7.11 -14.63 -5.13
CA ASP A 76 6.59 -15.56 -4.14
C ASP A 76 5.26 -15.11 -3.51
N ALA A 77 4.96 -13.81 -3.57
CA ALA A 77 3.75 -13.22 -3.02
C ALA A 77 2.71 -12.83 -4.09
N VAL A 78 3.08 -12.85 -5.39
CA VAL A 78 2.20 -12.39 -6.49
C VAL A 78 0.83 -13.05 -6.41
N GLU A 79 0.76 -14.36 -6.21
CA GLU A 79 -0.52 -15.07 -6.24
C GLU A 79 -1.43 -14.67 -5.08
N VAL A 80 -0.90 -14.62 -3.86
CA VAL A 80 -1.67 -14.24 -2.67
C VAL A 80 -2.13 -12.77 -2.75
N VAL A 81 -1.27 -11.89 -3.27
CA VAL A 81 -1.61 -10.48 -3.49
C VAL A 81 -2.70 -10.35 -4.56
N ARG A 82 -2.58 -11.06 -5.68
CA ARG A 82 -3.56 -11.07 -6.78
C ARG A 82 -4.94 -11.51 -6.30
N GLU A 83 -5.01 -12.59 -5.54
CA GLU A 83 -6.27 -13.07 -4.94
C GLU A 83 -6.89 -12.04 -4.00
N MET A 84 -6.07 -11.41 -3.16
CA MET A 84 -6.55 -10.38 -2.23
C MET A 84 -7.08 -9.15 -2.96
N VAL A 85 -6.39 -8.69 -4.00
CA VAL A 85 -6.83 -7.57 -4.85
C VAL A 85 -8.17 -7.91 -5.48
N ALA A 86 -8.28 -9.04 -6.18
CA ALA A 86 -9.52 -9.45 -6.84
C ALA A 86 -10.71 -9.55 -5.87
N ARG A 87 -10.48 -10.13 -4.69
CA ARG A 87 -11.51 -10.22 -3.64
C ARG A 87 -11.94 -8.84 -3.15
N THR A 88 -10.99 -7.94 -2.94
CA THR A 88 -11.26 -6.59 -2.42
C THR A 88 -12.02 -5.75 -3.44
N GLU A 89 -11.61 -5.78 -4.71
CA GLU A 89 -12.31 -5.12 -5.80
C GLU A 89 -13.75 -5.62 -5.93
N MET A 90 -13.97 -6.94 -5.86
CA MET A 90 -15.31 -7.52 -5.87
C MET A 90 -16.17 -7.01 -4.71
N GLN A 91 -15.61 -6.92 -3.50
CA GLN A 91 -16.31 -6.37 -2.34
C GLN A 91 -16.71 -4.91 -2.54
N LEU A 92 -15.83 -4.08 -3.11
CA LEU A 92 -16.11 -2.67 -3.41
C LEU A 92 -17.22 -2.53 -4.44
N VAL A 93 -17.19 -3.34 -5.51
CA VAL A 93 -18.25 -3.37 -6.54
C VAL A 93 -19.60 -3.75 -5.92
N LEU A 94 -19.64 -4.81 -5.11
CA LEU A 94 -20.86 -5.27 -4.43
C LEU A 94 -21.41 -4.22 -3.46
N LYS A 95 -20.53 -3.56 -2.69
CA LYS A 95 -20.90 -2.46 -1.79
C LYS A 95 -21.52 -1.30 -2.58
N GLY A 96 -20.87 -0.85 -3.64
CA GLY A 96 -21.38 0.22 -4.50
C GLY A 96 -22.67 -0.15 -5.24
N ALA A 97 -22.95 -1.43 -5.49
CA ALA A 97 -24.22 -1.88 -6.05
C ALA A 97 -25.37 -1.87 -5.01
N ARG A 98 -25.07 -2.13 -3.74
CA ARG A 98 -26.04 -2.08 -2.64
C ARG A 98 -26.42 -0.65 -2.25
N GLU A 99 -25.46 0.26 -2.24
CA GLU A 99 -25.67 1.67 -1.88
C GLU A 99 -26.42 2.48 -2.95
N ARG A 100 -26.52 1.93 -4.18
CA ARG A 100 -27.27 2.54 -5.29
C ARG A 100 -28.73 2.09 -5.38
N LYS A 101 -29.19 1.22 -4.47
CA LYS A 101 -30.61 0.85 -4.31
C LYS A 101 -31.26 1.76 -3.26
#